data_AF-A0A7S1R270-F1
#
_entry.id   AF-A0A7S1R270-F1
#
_cell.length_a   1.000
_cell.length_b   1.000
_cell.length_c   1.000
_cell.angle_alpha   90.00
_cell.angle_beta   90.00
_cell.angle_gamma   90.00
#
_symmetry.space_group_name_H-M   'P 1'
#
loop_
_entity.id
_entity.type
_entity.pdbx_description
1 polymer ?
#
loop_
_entity_poly.entity_id
_entity_poly.type
_entity_poly.pdbx_seq_one_letter_code
_entity_poly.pdbx_strand_id
1 'polypeptide(L)'
;GAFLLLVCAPVRAVMGFVAKHSKAGGNEYIEKVVKHLDQCITCYQSYVEFISRNAYIDVCISSTSFCTAAKNSFGFVASEGGKVLTLTGACYIFTIAGTLGISFLTGLLTYLLVTTNGAWTSSDSPHYVENPHFVTAVAAVLAGYNAMCF
;
A
#
# COMPACT_ATOMS: atom_id res chain seq x y z
N GLY A 1 16.24 -2.13 14.90
CA GLY A 1 14.88 -2.29 14.36
C GLY A 1 13.81 -1.62 15.20
N ALA A 2 13.63 -2.05 16.45
CA ALA A 2 12.52 -1.63 17.32
C ALA A 2 12.37 -0.11 17.52
N PHE A 3 13.47 0.66 17.53
CA PHE A 3 13.40 2.13 17.64
C PHE A 3 12.67 2.80 16.46
N LEU A 4 12.95 2.37 15.22
CA LEU A 4 12.27 2.93 14.03
C LEU A 4 10.79 2.55 13.99
N LEU A 5 10.44 1.32 14.40
CA LEU A 5 9.06 0.88 14.53
C LEU A 5 8.30 1.67 15.61
N LEU A 6 8.96 1.93 16.74
CA LEU A 6 8.42 2.72 17.84
C LEU A 6 8.14 4.18 17.41
N VAL A 7 8.99 4.76 16.56
CA VAL A 7 8.77 6.11 16.02
C VAL A 7 7.60 6.16 15.03
N CYS A 8 7.37 5.10 14.25
CA CYS A 8 6.25 5.04 13.30
C CYS A 8 4.89 4.83 13.98
N ALA A 9 4.87 4.14 15.13
CA ALA A 9 3.64 3.84 15.87
C ALA A 9 2.79 5.07 16.26
N PRO A 10 3.34 6.15 16.87
CA PRO A 10 2.57 7.34 17.20
C PRO A 10 2.11 8.10 15.95
N VAL A 11 2.89 8.11 14.87
CA VAL A 11 2.50 8.76 13.60
C VAL A 11 1.22 8.12 13.04
N ARG A 12 1.13 6.79 13.13
CA ARG A 12 -0.07 6.04 12.72
C ARG A 12 -1.26 6.28 13.65
N ALA A 13 -1.01 6.40 14.95
CA ALA A 13 -2.05 6.75 15.91
C ALA A 13 -2.63 8.15 15.63
N VAL A 14 -1.78 9.12 15.29
CA VAL A 14 -2.20 10.49 14.91
C VAL A 14 -2.99 10.46 13.60
N MET A 15 -2.53 9.74 12.58
CA MET A 15 -3.29 9.58 11.32
C MET A 15 -4.65 8.94 11.53
N GLY A 16 -4.73 7.89 12.36
CA GLY A 16 -6.00 7.27 12.75
C GLY A 16 -6.93 8.21 13.51
N PHE A 17 -6.38 9.11 14.33
CA PHE A 17 -7.16 10.13 15.03
C PHE A 17 -7.69 11.20 14.07
N VAL A 18 -6.85 11.67 13.14
CA VAL A 18 -7.26 12.62 12.08
C VAL A 18 -8.30 11.99 11.16
N ALA A 19 -8.20 10.70 10.84
CA ALA A 19 -9.21 9.99 10.06
C ALA A 19 -10.57 9.96 10.77
N LYS A 20 -10.60 9.74 12.08
CA LYS A 20 -11.83 9.78 12.90
C LYS A 20 -12.43 11.19 12.95
N HIS A 21 -11.59 12.22 13.09
CA HIS A 21 -12.04 13.62 13.05
C HIS A 21 -12.54 14.06 11.67
N SER A 22 -11.89 13.60 10.60
CA SER A 22 -12.33 13.86 9.22
C SER A 22 -13.71 13.27 8.94
N LYS A 23 -14.01 12.09 9.48
CA LYS A 23 -15.34 11.47 9.38
C LYS A 23 -16.42 12.27 10.10
N ALA A 24 -16.09 12.87 11.25
CA ALA A 24 -17.01 13.73 11.98
C ALA A 24 -17.27 15.08 11.29
N GLY A 25 -16.30 15.58 10.50
CA GLY A 25 -16.42 16.83 9.75
C GLY A 25 -17.15 16.73 8.40
N GLY A 26 -17.56 15.53 7.98
CA GLY A 26 -18.38 15.32 6.77
C GLY A 26 -17.71 15.61 5.42
N ASN A 27 -16.41 15.90 5.38
CA ASN A 27 -15.71 16.19 4.13
C ASN A 27 -15.06 14.92 3.56
N GLU A 28 -15.71 14.35 2.54
CA GLU A 28 -15.30 13.09 1.90
C GLU A 28 -13.89 13.16 1.27
N TYR A 29 -13.47 14.33 0.77
CA TYR A 29 -12.14 14.50 0.15
C TYR A 29 -11.01 14.33 1.17
N ILE A 30 -11.18 14.91 2.35
CA ILE A 30 -10.17 14.83 3.42
C ILE A 30 -10.05 13.38 3.91
N GLU A 31 -11.15 12.65 3.99
CA GLU A 31 -11.14 11.23 4.37
C GLU A 31 -10.30 10.39 3.40
N LYS A 32 -10.46 10.61 2.08
CA LYS A 32 -9.72 9.85 1.07
C LYS A 32 -8.21 10.14 1.13
N VAL A 33 -7.83 11.40 1.31
CA VAL A 33 -6.41 11.80 1.41
C VAL A 33 -5.75 11.21 2.65
N VAL A 34 -6.42 11.28 3.81
CA VAL A 34 -5.88 10.71 5.07
C VAL A 34 -5.71 9.20 4.96
N LYS A 35 -6.66 8.50 4.32
CA LYS A 35 -6.56 7.05 4.09
C LYS A 35 -5.37 6.68 3.21
N HIS A 36 -5.07 7.48 2.18
CA HIS A 36 -3.92 7.24 1.31
C HIS A 36 -2.60 7.43 2.06
N LEU A 37 -2.49 8.49 2.87
CA LEU A 37 -1.29 8.75 3.67
C LEU A 37 -1.05 7.66 4.74
N ASP A 38 -2.11 7.15 5.38
CA ASP A 38 -1.99 6.04 6.35
C ASP A 38 -1.46 4.76 5.68
N GLN A 39 -1.89 4.47 4.44
CA GLN A 39 -1.37 3.35 3.66
C GLN A 39 0.13 3.49 3.36
N CYS A 40 0.59 4.68 2.98
CA CYS A 40 2.01 4.94 2.73
C CYS A 40 2.88 4.71 3.97
N ILE A 41 2.41 5.19 5.14
CA ILE A 41 3.10 5.00 6.42
C ILE A 41 3.13 3.51 6.80
N THR A 42 2.05 2.79 6.52
CA THR A 42 1.97 1.34 6.73
C THR A 42 2.99 0.59 5.89
N CYS A 43 3.11 0.92 4.59
CA CYS A 43 4.09 0.30 3.71
C CYS A 43 5.53 0.55 4.20
N TYR A 44 5.83 1.78 4.64
CA TYR A 44 7.13 2.12 5.19
C TYR A 44 7.44 1.33 6.48
N GLN A 45 6.45 1.18 7.37
CA GLN A 45 6.60 0.40 8.59
C GLN A 45 6.91 -1.08 8.28
N SER A 46 6.17 -1.68 7.34
CA SER A 46 6.39 -3.08 6.91
C SER A 46 7.79 -3.27 6.32
N TYR A 47 8.29 -2.31 5.55
CA TYR A 47 9.65 -2.35 5.01
C TYR A 47 10.72 -2.33 6.10
N VAL A 48 10.57 -1.45 7.09
CA VAL A 48 11.49 -1.36 8.25
C VAL A 48 11.44 -2.65 9.09
N GLU A 49 10.26 -3.24 9.25
CA GLU A 49 10.09 -4.51 9.95
C GLU A 49 10.78 -5.67 9.21
N PHE A 50 10.66 -5.72 7.88
CA PHE A 50 11.35 -6.70 7.04
C PHE A 50 12.88 -6.63 7.20
N ILE A 51 13.47 -5.44 7.13
CA ILE A 51 14.91 -5.26 7.37
C ILE A 51 15.29 -5.72 8.77
N SER A 52 14.48 -5.35 9.77
CA SER A 52 14.74 -5.70 11.16
C SER A 52 14.70 -7.21 11.39
N ARG A 53 13.76 -7.93 10.76
CA ARG A 53 13.66 -9.39 10.82
C ARG A 53 14.87 -10.06 10.15
N ASN A 54 15.26 -9.60 8.96
CA ASN A 54 16.41 -10.18 8.24
C ASN A 54 17.72 -9.98 9.01
N ALA A 55 17.93 -8.77 9.56
CA ALA A 55 19.07 -8.50 10.42
C ALA A 55 19.06 -9.40 11.67
N TYR A 56 17.89 -9.66 12.27
CA TYR A 56 17.77 -10.54 13.43
C TYR A 56 18.09 -12.01 13.09
N ILE A 57 17.67 -12.49 11.91
CA ILE A 57 18.03 -13.84 11.43
C ILE A 57 19.55 -13.98 11.32
N ASP A 58 20.24 -12.99 10.76
CA ASP A 58 21.70 -13.02 10.65
C ASP A 58 22.42 -12.82 12.00
N VAL A 59 21.84 -12.08 12.96
CA VAL A 59 22.36 -12.05 14.35
C VAL A 59 22.38 -13.46 14.94
N CYS A 60 21.31 -14.24 14.74
CA CYS A 60 21.24 -15.61 15.24
C CYS A 60 22.27 -16.55 14.60
N ILE A 61 22.60 -16.34 13.33
CA ILE A 61 23.54 -17.20 12.59
C ILE A 61 24.98 -16.77 12.86
N SER A 62 25.26 -15.47 12.71
CA SER A 62 26.61 -14.90 12.74
C SER A 62 27.07 -14.50 14.14
N SER A 63 26.19 -14.53 15.15
CA SER A 63 26.49 -14.13 16.55
C SER A 63 27.14 -12.74 16.68
N THR A 64 26.83 -11.82 15.75
CA THR A 64 27.37 -10.45 15.74
C THR A 64 26.33 -9.42 16.20
N SER A 65 26.78 -8.19 16.45
CA SER A 65 25.87 -7.08 16.80
C SER A 65 24.87 -6.79 15.66
N PHE A 66 23.68 -6.27 16.00
CA PHE A 66 22.61 -6.00 15.02
C PHE A 66 23.06 -5.17 13.81
N CYS A 67 23.92 -4.17 14.01
CA CYS A 67 24.37 -3.29 12.93
C CYS A 67 25.34 -4.02 11.98
N THR A 68 26.22 -4.84 12.53
CA THR A 68 27.14 -5.70 11.76
C THR A 68 26.36 -6.78 11.00
N ALA A 69 25.41 -7.44 11.65
CA ALA A 69 24.56 -8.45 11.05
C ALA A 69 23.69 -7.87 9.94
N ALA A 70 23.09 -6.69 10.14
CA ALA A 70 22.34 -6.02 9.08
C ALA A 70 23.23 -5.78 7.84
N LYS A 71 24.45 -5.26 8.04
CA LYS A 71 25.40 -5.02 6.94
C LYS A 71 25.80 -6.31 6.23
N ASN A 72 26.03 -7.38 6.97
CA ASN A 72 26.40 -8.68 6.41
C ASN A 72 25.23 -9.33 5.65
N SER A 73 24.01 -9.24 6.18
CA SER A 73 22.77 -9.64 5.49
C SER A 73 22.59 -8.93 4.16
N PHE A 74 22.78 -7.60 4.13
CA PHE A 74 22.74 -6.82 2.88
C PHE A 74 23.89 -7.19 1.94
N GLY A 75 25.08 -7.45 2.48
CA GLY A 75 26.23 -7.93 1.72
C GLY A 75 25.97 -9.28 1.06
N PHE A 76 25.37 -10.22 1.77
CA PHE A 76 24.98 -11.54 1.24
C PHE A 76 23.94 -11.42 0.13
N VAL A 77 22.93 -10.58 0.32
CA VAL A 77 21.92 -10.28 -0.72
C VAL A 77 22.58 -9.65 -1.96
N ALA A 78 23.61 -8.81 -1.78
CA ALA A 78 24.34 -8.20 -2.89
C ALA A 78 25.30 -9.19 -3.59
N SER A 79 25.97 -10.08 -2.85
CA SER A 79 26.96 -11.02 -3.40
C SER A 79 26.34 -12.26 -4.05
N GLU A 80 25.26 -12.80 -3.48
CA GLU A 80 24.44 -13.86 -4.11
C GLU A 80 23.24 -13.26 -4.87
N GLY A 81 23.37 -11.97 -5.24
CA GLY A 81 22.33 -11.19 -5.89
C GLY A 81 21.79 -11.80 -7.17
N GLY A 82 22.49 -12.73 -7.82
CA GLY A 82 21.98 -13.44 -8.99
C GLY A 82 20.71 -14.28 -8.70
N LYS A 83 20.68 -15.03 -7.60
CA LYS A 83 19.49 -15.81 -7.20
C LYS A 83 18.41 -14.91 -6.61
N VAL A 84 18.82 -13.86 -5.89
CA VAL A 84 17.87 -12.88 -5.37
C VAL A 84 17.23 -12.13 -6.53
N LEU A 85 17.97 -11.78 -7.58
CA LEU A 85 17.46 -11.09 -8.76
C LEU A 85 16.48 -11.95 -9.55
N THR A 86 16.74 -13.24 -9.74
CA THR A 86 15.79 -14.13 -10.41
C THR A 86 14.52 -14.31 -9.57
N LEU A 87 14.65 -14.43 -8.24
CA LEU A 87 13.49 -14.48 -7.34
C LEU A 87 12.71 -13.16 -7.34
N THR A 88 13.39 -12.02 -7.24
CA THR A 88 12.80 -10.68 -7.31
C THR A 88 12.14 -10.46 -8.67
N GLY A 89 12.73 -10.93 -9.77
CA GLY A 89 12.13 -10.88 -11.10
C GLY A 89 10.83 -11.68 -11.17
N ALA A 90 10.80 -12.89 -10.62
CA ALA A 90 9.57 -13.69 -10.54
C ALA A 90 8.50 -13.01 -9.66
N CYS A 91 8.89 -12.53 -8.47
CA CYS A 91 8.00 -11.76 -7.60
C CYS A 91 7.44 -10.52 -8.32
N TYR A 92 8.26 -9.80 -9.08
CA TYR A 92 7.84 -8.63 -9.82
C TYR A 92 6.77 -8.95 -10.89
N ILE A 93 6.90 -10.09 -11.58
CA ILE A 93 5.88 -10.56 -12.53
C ILE A 93 4.56 -10.83 -11.81
N PHE A 94 4.59 -11.52 -10.67
CA PHE A 94 3.38 -11.77 -9.87
C PHE A 94 2.76 -10.49 -9.32
N THR A 95 3.58 -9.54 -8.85
CA THR A 95 3.11 -8.24 -8.36
C THR A 95 2.45 -7.43 -9.47
N ILE A 96 3.04 -7.39 -10.67
CA ILE A 96 2.42 -6.72 -11.83
C ILE A 96 1.12 -7.40 -12.21
N ALA A 97 1.10 -8.73 -12.33
CA ALA A 97 -0.09 -9.48 -12.69
C ALA A 97 -1.22 -9.27 -11.67
N GLY A 98 -0.90 -9.31 -10.37
CA GLY A 98 -1.84 -9.02 -9.29
C GLY A 98 -2.36 -7.58 -9.34
N THR A 99 -1.47 -6.60 -9.52
CA THR A 99 -1.84 -5.17 -9.61
C THR A 99 -2.74 -4.89 -10.80
N LEU A 100 -2.42 -5.44 -11.98
CA LEU A 100 -3.25 -5.33 -13.18
C LEU A 100 -4.60 -6.03 -12.99
N GLY A 101 -4.61 -7.22 -12.39
CA GLY A 101 -5.84 -7.94 -12.07
C GLY A 101 -6.76 -7.14 -11.15
N ILE A 102 -6.24 -6.61 -10.05
CA ILE A 102 -7.00 -5.81 -9.08
C ILE A 102 -7.51 -4.51 -9.73
N SER A 103 -6.68 -3.84 -10.52
CA SER A 103 -7.05 -2.60 -11.22
C SER A 103 -8.15 -2.84 -12.26
N PHE A 104 -8.04 -3.92 -13.03
CA PHE A 104 -9.02 -4.31 -14.05
C PHE A 104 -10.35 -4.74 -13.42
N LEU A 105 -10.31 -5.61 -12.41
CA LEU A 105 -11.51 -6.06 -11.69
C LEU A 105 -12.24 -4.90 -11.03
N THR A 106 -11.50 -4.01 -10.35
CA THR A 106 -12.10 -2.84 -9.68
C THR A 106 -12.69 -1.87 -10.70
N GLY A 107 -12.00 -1.62 -11.81
CA GLY A 107 -12.51 -0.79 -12.90
C GLY A 107 -13.78 -1.38 -13.53
N LEU A 108 -13.79 -2.69 -13.82
CA LEU A 108 -14.93 -3.38 -14.41
C LEU A 108 -16.13 -3.40 -13.47
N LEU A 109 -15.93 -3.66 -12.18
CA LEU A 109 -16.97 -3.57 -11.16
C LEU A 109 -17.55 -2.16 -11.05
N THR A 110 -16.67 -1.14 -11.06
CA THR A 110 -17.08 0.28 -10.98
C THR A 110 -17.91 0.65 -12.20
N TYR A 111 -17.48 0.26 -13.40
CA TYR A 111 -18.21 0.51 -14.63
C TYR A 111 -19.60 -0.13 -14.60
N LEU A 112 -19.69 -1.42 -14.25
CA LEU A 112 -20.97 -2.12 -14.15
C LEU A 112 -21.89 -1.50 -13.08
N LEU A 113 -21.36 -1.11 -11.93
CA LEU A 113 -22.16 -0.48 -10.88
C LEU A 113 -22.73 0.87 -11.32
N VAL A 114 -21.93 1.69 -12.00
CA VAL A 114 -22.36 3.01 -12.49
C VAL A 114 -23.36 2.89 -13.64
N THR A 115 -23.27 1.86 -14.50
CA THR A 115 -24.21 1.70 -15.62
C THR A 115 -25.51 0.99 -15.26
N THR A 116 -25.52 0.15 -14.22
CA THR A 116 -26.67 -0.72 -13.90
C THR A 116 -27.54 -0.19 -12.76
N ASN A 117 -27.00 0.68 -11.90
CA ASN A 117 -27.70 1.15 -10.71
C ASN A 117 -28.30 2.56 -10.91
N GLY A 118 -29.64 2.66 -10.89
CA GLY A 118 -30.37 3.91 -11.11
C GLY A 118 -30.12 5.03 -10.08
N ALA A 119 -29.47 4.72 -8.94
CA ALA A 119 -29.08 5.69 -7.93
C ALA A 119 -27.98 6.68 -8.40
N TRP A 120 -27.17 6.29 -9.39
CA TRP A 120 -26.03 7.07 -9.90
C TRP A 120 -26.31 7.73 -11.26
N THR A 121 -27.44 7.38 -11.88
CA THR A 121 -27.86 7.81 -13.22
C THR A 121 -28.92 8.93 -13.19
N SER A 122 -29.64 9.13 -12.07
CA SER A 122 -30.65 10.19 -11.96
C SER A 122 -30.01 11.54 -11.61
N SER A 123 -30.32 12.60 -12.38
CA SER A 123 -29.82 13.96 -12.15
C SER A 123 -30.33 14.64 -10.86
N ASP A 124 -31.23 13.99 -10.12
CA ASP A 124 -31.78 14.46 -8.84
C ASP A 124 -31.01 13.96 -7.61
N SER A 125 -30.03 13.05 -7.76
CA SER A 125 -29.27 12.51 -6.63
C SER A 125 -27.98 13.31 -6.36
N PRO A 126 -27.54 13.47 -5.10
CA PRO A 126 -26.32 14.23 -4.75
C PRO A 126 -25.01 13.64 -5.31
N HIS A 127 -25.05 12.40 -5.82
CA HIS A 127 -23.89 11.64 -6.29
C HIS A 127 -23.97 11.34 -7.79
N TYR A 128 -24.62 12.22 -8.56
CA TYR A 128 -24.73 12.08 -10.00
C TYR A 128 -23.35 12.08 -10.68
N VAL A 129 -23.08 11.05 -11.47
CA VAL A 129 -21.83 10.90 -12.22
C VAL A 129 -22.07 11.30 -13.66
N GLU A 130 -21.59 12.50 -14.03
CA GLU A 130 -21.73 13.05 -15.38
C GLU A 130 -20.87 12.26 -16.41
N ASN A 131 -19.74 11.69 -15.98
CA ASN A 131 -18.82 10.93 -16.83
C ASN A 131 -18.41 9.58 -16.20
N PRO A 132 -19.06 8.46 -16.57
CA PRO A 132 -18.77 7.13 -16.00
C PRO A 132 -17.35 6.63 -16.31
N HIS A 133 -16.79 7.03 -17.46
CA HIS A 133 -15.41 6.68 -17.84
C HIS A 133 -14.36 7.34 -16.94
N PHE A 134 -14.59 8.58 -16.50
CA PHE A 134 -13.66 9.31 -15.63
C PHE A 134 -13.61 8.69 -14.22
N VAL A 135 -14.78 8.38 -13.64
CA VAL A 135 -14.85 7.73 -12.31
C VAL A 135 -14.21 6.34 -12.33
N THR A 136 -14.44 5.58 -13.40
CA THR A 136 -13.82 4.27 -13.58
C THR A 136 -12.29 4.38 -13.68
N ALA A 137 -11.78 5.39 -14.41
CA ALA A 137 -10.34 5.62 -14.53
C ALA A 137 -9.69 6.00 -13.19
N VAL A 138 -10.32 6.90 -12.43
CA VAL A 138 -9.82 7.30 -11.09
C VAL A 138 -9.84 6.12 -10.12
N ALA A 139 -10.93 5.33 -10.11
CA ALA A 139 -11.03 4.14 -9.26
C ALA A 139 -9.96 3.09 -9.60
N ALA A 140 -9.70 2.85 -10.89
CA ALA A 140 -8.66 1.92 -11.33
C ALA A 140 -7.25 2.39 -10.94
N VAL A 141 -6.95 3.69 -11.08
CA VAL A 141 -5.64 4.25 -10.70
C VAL A 141 -5.40 4.14 -9.19
N LEU A 142 -6.41 4.47 -8.38
CA LEU A 142 -6.31 4.34 -6.92
C LEU A 142 -6.20 2.87 -6.49
N ALA A 143 -6.92 1.95 -7.12
CA ALA A 143 -6.81 0.52 -6.85
C ALA A 143 -5.40 0.00 -7.19
N GLY A 144 -4.84 0.41 -8.33
CA GLY A 144 -3.47 0.07 -8.72
C GLY A 144 -2.43 0.59 -7.74
N TYR A 145 -2.54 1.85 -7.30
CA TYR A 145 -1.64 2.40 -6.29
C TYR A 145 -1.70 1.62 -4.95
N ASN A 146 -2.90 1.31 -4.48
CA ASN A 146 -3.06 0.54 -3.25
C ASN A 146 -2.49 -0.88 -3.37
N ALA A 147 -2.62 -1.50 -4.54
CA ALA A 147 -2.07 -2.82 -4.84
C ALA A 147 -0.54 -2.82 -4.95
N MET A 148 0.07 -1.73 -5.44
CA MET A 148 1.55 -1.58 -5.46
C MET A 148 2.15 -1.39 -4.06
N CYS A 149 1.35 -0.92 -3.11
CA CYS A 149 1.78 -0.69 -1.73
C CYS A 149 1.76 -1.96 -0.87
N PHE A 150 1.26 -3.08 -1.41
CA PHE A 150 1.08 -4.37 -0.73
C PHE A 150 1.97 -5.44 -1.37
#